data_AF-H1W268-F1
#
_entry.id   AF-H1W268-F1
#
_cell.length_a   1.000
_cell.length_b   1.000
_cell.length_c   1.000
_cell.angle_alpha   90.00
_cell.angle_beta   90.00
_cell.angle_gamma   90.00
#
_symmetry.space_group_name_H-M   'P 1'
#
loop_
_entity.id
_entity.type
_entity.pdbx_description
1 polymer ?
#
loop_
_entity_poly.entity_id
_entity_poly.type
_entity_poly.pdbx_seq_one_letter_code
_entity_poly.pdbx_strand_id
1 'polypeptide(L)'
;MGLHRDGELLGLTPYDTEMRRRLWWQIIMLDTKYAMVSGFCDTLLPWNWDTQTPQNVNDADLFPGSTEPVQPREGPTEMAFCLLLYEVGRFIVENRIPDFEAVVLGAMENDSEDSQLATQTSLARYQNLVDNLDAKLVALEKRYCDPLAGNIHIVATKIRSMIIDKMRTMMIPMRELPEWGTEIFNVQDNMFRISLMHHEHNAELYDFMENTGFVWFFKLHFQIDVFIVMAGQLYKRPTGRLADRAWKVVDRIYQYHEELWDMSKKENTQLGVYMLKAWRARERALVQLGLPYETPIAIPRLQDTVPQSSSEASSCGPSPAQTLKMEIPQRHNQPMDQFLGNFLDTTNFYDLDMWADLGVPNGNMNQQSAANMFGQFGNFGAPPTNRGW
;
A
#
# COMPACT_ATOMS: atom_id res chain seq x y z
N MET A 1 29.91 2.62 1.38
CA MET A 1 29.53 2.20 2.76
C MET A 1 29.40 0.69 2.90
N GLY A 2 28.93 -0.05 1.88
CA GLY A 2 28.95 -1.52 1.89
C GLY A 2 27.96 -2.16 2.88
N LEU A 3 26.85 -1.49 3.19
CA LEU A 3 25.92 -1.87 4.26
C LEU A 3 25.26 -3.24 4.07
N HIS A 4 25.24 -3.77 2.84
CA HIS A 4 24.79 -5.13 2.51
C HIS A 4 25.77 -6.22 2.95
N ARG A 5 26.97 -5.83 3.42
CA ARG A 5 27.99 -6.72 4.00
C ARG A 5 27.99 -6.61 5.52
N ASP A 6 27.87 -7.75 6.20
CA ASP A 6 27.83 -7.83 7.65
C ASP A 6 29.11 -7.25 8.27
N GLY A 7 28.94 -6.49 9.35
CA GLY A 7 30.05 -5.82 10.01
C GLY A 7 31.08 -6.78 10.60
N GLU A 8 30.66 -7.99 11.00
CA GLU A 8 31.57 -9.01 11.55
C GLU A 8 32.60 -9.47 10.51
N LEU A 9 32.16 -9.68 9.26
CA LEU A 9 33.04 -10.09 8.15
C LEU A 9 34.05 -8.98 7.78
N LEU A 10 33.73 -7.73 8.12
CA LEU A 10 34.56 -6.57 7.87
C LEU A 10 35.43 -6.19 9.07
N GLY A 11 35.33 -6.92 10.20
CA GLY A 11 36.08 -6.63 11.42
C GLY A 11 35.67 -5.32 12.11
N LEU A 12 34.41 -4.90 11.96
CA LEU A 12 33.88 -3.71 12.62
C LEU A 12 33.63 -3.94 14.12
N THR A 13 33.49 -2.86 14.88
CA THR A 13 33.12 -2.97 16.30
C THR A 13 31.73 -3.61 16.43
N PRO A 14 31.41 -4.28 17.56
CA PRO A 14 30.07 -4.79 17.84
C PRO A 14 28.96 -3.74 17.69
N TYR A 15 29.21 -2.51 18.14
CA TYR A 15 28.30 -1.38 17.97
C TYR A 15 28.06 -1.04 16.49
N ASP A 16 29.13 -0.85 15.72
CA ASP A 16 29.03 -0.49 14.29
C ASP A 16 28.38 -1.61 13.46
N THR A 17 28.64 -2.86 13.85
CA THR A 17 28.01 -4.04 13.25
C THR A 17 26.50 -4.03 13.47
N GLU A 18 26.05 -3.82 14.71
CA GLU A 18 24.62 -3.78 15.02
C GLU A 18 23.93 -2.57 14.37
N MET A 19 24.55 -1.39 14.38
CA MET A 19 24.04 -0.21 13.67
C MET A 19 23.91 -0.46 12.17
N ARG A 20 24.88 -1.15 11.57
CA ARG A 20 24.83 -1.54 10.18
C ARG A 20 23.68 -2.51 9.89
N ARG A 21 23.50 -3.55 10.72
CA ARG A 21 22.37 -4.49 10.59
C ARG A 21 21.04 -3.74 10.64
N ARG A 22 20.84 -2.89 11.66
CA ARG A 22 19.62 -2.08 11.81
C ARG A 22 19.37 -1.18 10.61
N LEU A 23 20.38 -0.45 10.15
CA LEU A 23 20.27 0.41 8.97
C LEU A 23 19.94 -0.37 7.70
N TRP A 24 20.63 -1.49 7.47
CA TRP A 24 20.43 -2.30 6.28
C TRP A 24 19.01 -2.88 6.20
N TRP A 25 18.49 -3.38 7.32
CA TRP A 25 17.12 -3.87 7.37
C TRP A 25 16.08 -2.76 7.17
N GLN A 26 16.33 -1.54 7.67
CA GLN A 26 15.46 -0.39 7.35
C GLN A 26 15.51 -0.04 5.85
N ILE A 27 16.68 -0.10 5.22
CA ILE A 27 16.81 0.09 3.76
C ILE A 27 15.98 -0.96 3.02
N ILE A 28 16.05 -2.23 3.42
CA ILE A 28 15.24 -3.30 2.83
C ILE A 28 13.75 -3.00 2.94
N MET A 29 13.28 -2.65 4.14
CA MET A 29 11.87 -2.36 4.37
C MET A 29 11.38 -1.19 3.52
N LEU A 30 12.17 -0.11 3.45
CA LEU A 30 11.82 1.08 2.67
C LEU A 30 11.86 0.81 1.17
N ASP A 31 12.92 0.19 0.66
CA ASP A 31 13.05 -0.10 -0.77
C ASP A 31 11.96 -1.07 -1.22
N THR A 32 11.69 -2.13 -0.45
CA THR A 32 10.58 -3.05 -0.73
C THR A 32 9.25 -2.31 -0.76
N LYS A 33 9.01 -1.42 0.20
CA LYS A 33 7.79 -0.59 0.24
C LYS A 33 7.66 0.32 -0.98
N TYR A 34 8.71 1.03 -1.37
CA TYR A 34 8.64 1.96 -2.50
C TYR A 34 8.65 1.25 -3.85
N ALA A 35 9.31 0.10 -3.97
CA ALA A 35 9.18 -0.77 -5.13
C ALA A 35 7.70 -1.16 -5.31
N MET A 36 7.05 -1.63 -4.24
CA MET A 36 5.62 -1.95 -4.25
C MET A 36 4.75 -0.75 -4.67
N VAL A 37 4.91 0.42 -4.02
CA VAL A 37 4.09 1.61 -4.34
C VAL A 37 4.30 2.13 -5.75
N SER A 38 5.53 2.10 -6.28
CA SER A 38 5.84 2.65 -7.61
C SER A 38 5.46 1.73 -8.78
N GLY A 39 4.89 0.55 -8.50
CA GLY A 39 4.63 -0.48 -9.50
C GLY A 39 5.91 -1.13 -10.04
N PHE A 40 7.07 -0.75 -9.52
CA PHE A 40 8.34 -1.39 -9.84
C PHE A 40 8.41 -2.74 -9.13
N CYS A 41 8.21 -3.76 -9.94
CA CYS A 41 8.28 -5.18 -9.61
C CYS A 41 9.70 -5.69 -9.34
N ASP A 42 10.71 -4.82 -9.16
CA ASP A 42 12.07 -5.24 -8.87
C ASP A 42 12.77 -4.25 -7.94
N THR A 43 13.09 -4.73 -6.73
CA THR A 43 14.04 -4.05 -5.85
C THR A 43 15.42 -4.02 -6.50
N LEU A 44 16.08 -2.87 -6.40
CA LEU A 44 17.47 -2.70 -6.85
C LEU A 44 18.49 -3.15 -5.80
N LEU A 45 18.02 -3.75 -4.70
CA LEU A 45 18.90 -4.21 -3.64
C LEU A 45 19.81 -5.35 -4.12
N PRO A 46 21.07 -5.39 -3.64
CA PRO A 46 21.97 -6.49 -3.91
C PRO A 46 21.38 -7.82 -3.46
N TRP A 47 21.28 -8.76 -4.39
CA TRP A 47 20.75 -10.11 -4.15
C TRP A 47 21.66 -10.95 -3.23
N ASN A 48 22.95 -10.59 -3.12
CA ASN A 48 23.99 -11.32 -2.39
C ASN A 48 24.42 -10.59 -1.11
N TRP A 49 23.47 -10.01 -0.39
CA TRP A 49 23.71 -9.48 0.96
C TRP A 49 23.91 -10.62 1.97
N ASP A 50 24.80 -10.42 2.92
CA ASP A 50 25.11 -11.37 4.01
C ASP A 50 24.86 -10.78 5.40
N THR A 51 24.28 -9.57 5.45
CA THR A 51 23.97 -8.87 6.70
C THR A 51 22.89 -9.61 7.48
N GLN A 52 23.22 -9.96 8.73
CA GLN A 52 22.30 -10.70 9.59
C GLN A 52 21.15 -9.82 10.10
N THR A 53 20.12 -10.44 10.69
CA THR A 53 19.08 -9.70 11.42
C THR A 53 19.64 -8.96 12.63
N PRO A 54 19.10 -7.77 12.95
CA PRO A 54 19.42 -7.09 14.20
C PRO A 54 19.13 -7.96 15.41
N GLN A 55 19.85 -7.71 16.50
CA GLN A 55 19.69 -8.47 17.74
C GLN A 55 18.61 -7.87 18.63
N ASN A 56 17.99 -8.71 19.48
CA ASN A 56 17.01 -8.26 20.48
C ASN A 56 17.72 -7.58 21.67
N VAL A 57 18.03 -6.29 21.55
CA VAL A 57 18.72 -5.51 22.59
C VAL A 57 18.12 -4.11 22.71
N ASN A 58 18.19 -3.51 23.90
CA ASN A 58 17.75 -2.14 24.10
C ASN A 58 18.78 -1.15 23.58
N ASP A 59 18.34 0.06 23.23
CA ASP A 59 19.24 1.09 22.72
C ASP A 59 20.22 1.56 23.80
N ALA A 60 19.79 1.54 25.07
CA ALA A 60 20.63 1.85 26.22
C ALA A 60 21.79 0.87 26.43
N ASP A 61 21.78 -0.30 25.77
CA ASP A 61 22.86 -1.29 25.86
C ASP A 61 23.91 -1.12 24.74
N LEU A 62 23.70 -0.16 23.83
CA LEU A 62 24.53 0.06 22.65
C LEU A 62 25.37 1.33 22.80
N PHE A 63 26.69 1.15 22.90
CA PHE A 63 27.64 2.25 23.12
C PHE A 63 28.71 2.31 22.01
N PRO A 64 28.96 3.50 21.42
CA PRO A 64 30.07 3.69 20.49
C PRO A 64 31.40 3.31 21.14
N GLY A 65 32.21 2.51 20.43
CA GLY A 65 33.51 2.06 20.92
C GLY A 65 33.46 0.86 21.89
N SER A 66 32.29 0.26 22.13
CA SER A 66 32.22 -1.02 22.83
C SER A 66 33.01 -2.09 22.07
N THR A 67 33.87 -2.82 22.77
CA THR A 67 34.61 -3.97 22.24
C THR A 67 33.94 -5.30 22.56
N GLU A 68 32.97 -5.30 23.47
CA GLU A 68 32.26 -6.52 23.86
C GLU A 68 31.14 -6.84 22.87
N PRO A 69 30.96 -8.12 22.48
CA PRO A 69 29.88 -8.52 21.58
C PRO A 69 28.51 -8.14 22.14
N VAL A 70 27.64 -7.62 21.28
CA VAL A 70 26.24 -7.33 21.63
C VAL A 70 25.54 -8.63 21.99
N GLN A 71 25.13 -8.77 23.25
CA GLN A 71 24.46 -9.96 23.75
C GLN A 71 22.93 -9.83 23.60
N PRO A 72 22.27 -10.69 22.83
CA PRO A 72 20.81 -10.69 22.71
C PRO A 72 20.17 -10.95 24.07
N ARG A 73 19.09 -10.23 24.38
CA ARG A 73 18.30 -10.44 25.59
C ARG A 73 17.16 -11.41 25.32
N GLU A 74 16.83 -12.21 26.34
CA GLU A 74 15.55 -12.90 26.41
C GLU A 74 14.49 -11.95 26.97
N GLY A 75 13.27 -12.02 26.43
CA GLY A 75 12.16 -11.18 26.88
C GLY A 75 12.07 -9.82 26.18
N PRO A 76 11.28 -8.88 26.74
CA PRO A 76 10.91 -7.64 26.08
C PRO A 76 12.06 -6.65 25.96
N THR A 77 12.23 -6.13 24.74
CA THR A 77 13.07 -4.96 24.41
C THR A 77 12.37 -4.08 23.37
N GLU A 78 12.87 -2.86 23.18
CA GLU A 78 12.41 -1.94 22.14
C GLU A 78 12.48 -2.54 20.72
N MET A 79 13.35 -3.53 20.50
CA MET A 79 13.51 -4.21 19.21
C MET A 79 12.42 -5.22 18.88
N ALA A 80 11.57 -5.64 19.84
CA ALA A 80 10.57 -6.68 19.61
C ALA A 80 9.64 -6.37 18.42
N PHE A 81 9.16 -5.14 18.32
CA PHE A 81 8.35 -4.67 17.20
C PHE A 81 9.09 -4.73 15.86
N CYS A 82 10.34 -4.24 15.83
CA CYS A 82 11.18 -4.25 14.63
C CYS A 82 11.47 -5.67 14.15
N LEU A 83 11.76 -6.60 15.06
CA LEU A 83 12.04 -8.00 14.72
C LEU A 83 10.84 -8.69 14.07
N LEU A 84 9.62 -8.46 14.57
CA LEU A 84 8.40 -8.93 13.93
C LEU A 84 8.26 -8.37 12.51
N LEU A 85 8.49 -7.07 12.32
CA LEU A 85 8.44 -6.45 10.99
C LEU A 85 9.54 -6.97 10.05
N TYR A 86 10.75 -7.25 10.56
CA TYR A 86 11.83 -7.81 9.75
C TYR A 86 11.54 -9.23 9.31
N GLU A 87 10.89 -10.07 10.11
CA GLU A 87 10.44 -11.38 9.63
C GLU A 87 9.38 -11.26 8.52
N VAL A 88 8.46 -10.30 8.63
CA VAL A 88 7.49 -10.02 7.55
C VAL A 88 8.23 -9.51 6.30
N GLY A 89 9.15 -8.58 6.45
CA GLY A 89 9.96 -8.05 5.35
C GLY A 89 10.76 -9.15 4.66
N ARG A 90 11.43 -10.00 5.44
CA ARG A 90 12.13 -11.18 4.94
C ARG A 90 11.19 -12.08 4.14
N PHE A 91 10.02 -12.39 4.70
CA PHE A 91 9.03 -13.21 4.01
C PHE A 91 8.66 -12.63 2.64
N ILE A 92 8.40 -11.33 2.55
CA ILE A 92 8.06 -10.65 1.30
C ILE A 92 9.23 -10.72 0.29
N VAL A 93 10.46 -10.48 0.76
CA VAL A 93 11.66 -10.46 -0.10
C VAL A 93 12.04 -11.86 -0.61
N GLU A 94 11.92 -12.89 0.24
CA GLU A 94 12.28 -14.27 -0.10
C GLU A 94 11.19 -14.98 -0.90
N ASN A 95 9.92 -14.66 -0.61
CA ASN A 95 8.76 -15.24 -1.26
C ASN A 95 8.15 -14.20 -2.18
N ARG A 96 8.95 -13.67 -3.11
CA ARG A 96 8.44 -12.89 -4.24
C ARG A 96 7.41 -13.72 -5.00
N ILE A 97 6.25 -13.13 -5.30
CA ILE A 97 5.06 -13.90 -5.63
C ILE A 97 4.58 -13.67 -7.08
N PRO A 98 5.29 -14.20 -8.10
CA PRO A 98 5.00 -13.91 -9.51
C PRO A 98 3.57 -14.26 -9.95
N ASP A 99 2.89 -15.19 -9.27
CA ASP A 99 1.53 -15.61 -9.59
C ASP A 99 0.47 -15.07 -8.62
N PHE A 100 0.83 -14.23 -7.63
CA PHE A 100 -0.12 -13.75 -6.62
C PHE A 100 -1.26 -12.96 -7.23
N GLU A 101 -0.92 -12.03 -8.12
CA GLU A 101 -1.90 -11.22 -8.84
C GLU A 101 -2.88 -12.14 -9.58
N ALA A 102 -2.36 -13.13 -10.30
CA ALA A 102 -3.18 -14.05 -11.07
C ALA A 102 -4.11 -14.90 -10.19
N VAL A 103 -3.61 -15.36 -9.03
CA VAL A 103 -4.36 -16.15 -8.04
C VAL A 103 -5.43 -15.30 -7.35
N VAL A 104 -5.08 -14.10 -6.89
CA VAL A 104 -5.96 -13.21 -6.11
C VAL A 104 -7.04 -12.57 -7.00
N LEU A 105 -6.67 -12.20 -8.23
CA LEU A 105 -7.62 -11.63 -9.17
C LEU A 105 -8.50 -12.66 -9.86
N GLY A 106 -8.10 -13.93 -9.84
CA GLY A 106 -8.70 -14.94 -10.72
C GLY A 106 -8.43 -14.65 -12.19
N ALA A 107 -7.32 -13.97 -12.51
CA ALA A 107 -6.94 -13.58 -13.87
C ALA A 107 -6.42 -14.74 -14.74
N MET A 108 -6.33 -15.96 -14.18
CA MET A 108 -6.11 -17.19 -14.95
C MET A 108 -7.42 -17.66 -15.59
N GLU A 109 -7.95 -16.87 -16.52
CA GLU A 109 -9.23 -17.11 -17.24
C GLU A 109 -9.13 -18.21 -18.34
N ASN A 110 -8.21 -19.17 -18.21
CA ASN A 110 -8.28 -20.35 -19.05
C ASN A 110 -9.08 -21.42 -18.28
N ASP A 111 -10.28 -21.74 -18.77
CA ASP A 111 -11.14 -22.83 -18.26
C ASP A 111 -10.54 -24.24 -18.51
N SER A 112 -9.27 -24.35 -18.86
CA SER A 112 -8.60 -25.65 -18.94
C SER A 112 -8.41 -26.22 -17.53
N GLU A 113 -8.66 -27.52 -17.39
CA GLU A 113 -8.44 -28.26 -16.14
C GLU A 113 -7.00 -28.08 -15.62
N ASP A 114 -6.03 -28.01 -16.55
CA ASP A 114 -4.61 -27.77 -16.25
C ASP A 114 -4.36 -26.40 -15.60
N SER A 115 -5.07 -25.35 -16.04
CA SER A 115 -4.91 -23.99 -15.48
C SER A 115 -5.50 -23.91 -14.07
N GLN A 116 -6.67 -24.52 -13.85
CA GLN A 116 -7.32 -24.57 -12.54
C GLN A 116 -6.48 -25.35 -11.52
N LEU A 117 -5.93 -26.50 -11.92
CA LEU A 117 -5.05 -27.30 -11.07
C LEU A 117 -3.76 -26.55 -10.72
N ALA A 118 -3.18 -25.80 -11.67
CA ALA A 118 -2.02 -24.96 -11.41
C ALA A 118 -2.35 -23.84 -10.40
N THR A 119 -3.47 -23.13 -10.57
CA THR A 119 -3.92 -22.10 -9.62
C THR A 119 -4.13 -22.67 -8.21
N GLN A 120 -4.77 -23.83 -8.09
CA GLN A 120 -5.02 -24.47 -6.80
C GLN A 120 -3.72 -24.91 -6.12
N THR A 121 -2.77 -25.43 -6.89
CA THR A 121 -1.44 -25.82 -6.39
C THR A 121 -0.65 -24.60 -5.89
N SER A 122 -0.67 -23.50 -6.64
CA SER A 122 -0.05 -22.24 -6.23
C SER A 122 -0.70 -21.67 -4.97
N LEU A 123 -2.04 -21.64 -4.90
CA LEU A 123 -2.79 -21.22 -3.72
C LEU A 123 -2.40 -22.04 -2.48
N ALA A 124 -2.39 -23.37 -2.59
CA ALA A 124 -2.01 -24.26 -1.49
C ALA A 124 -0.56 -24.02 -1.04
N ARG A 125 0.37 -23.81 -1.97
CA ARG A 125 1.75 -23.41 -1.65
C ARG A 125 1.78 -22.11 -0.86
N TYR A 126 1.02 -21.10 -1.27
CA TYR A 126 0.95 -19.81 -0.56
C TYR A 126 0.35 -19.93 0.82
N GLN A 127 -0.69 -20.75 1.00
CA GLN A 127 -1.31 -20.98 2.30
C GLN A 127 -0.27 -21.56 3.29
N ASN A 128 0.49 -22.56 2.84
CA ASN A 128 1.58 -23.13 3.63
C ASN A 128 2.68 -22.10 3.97
N LEU A 129 3.02 -21.20 3.04
CA LEU A 129 3.98 -20.13 3.29
C LEU A 129 3.49 -19.15 4.35
N VAL A 130 2.22 -18.73 4.28
CA VAL A 130 1.58 -17.85 5.27
C VAL A 130 1.48 -18.53 6.64
N ASP A 131 1.17 -19.83 6.70
CA ASP A 131 1.11 -20.57 7.96
C ASP A 131 2.49 -20.71 8.62
N ASN A 132 3.54 -20.90 7.81
CA ASN A 132 4.92 -20.88 8.32
C ASN A 132 5.31 -19.50 8.85
N LEU A 133 4.89 -18.42 8.19
CA LEU A 133 5.10 -17.06 8.68
C LEU A 133 4.36 -16.84 10.01
N ASP A 134 3.08 -17.21 10.08
CA ASP A 134 2.25 -17.07 11.30
C ASP A 134 2.92 -17.80 12.47
N ALA A 135 3.37 -19.04 12.27
CA ALA A 135 4.07 -19.82 13.30
C ALA A 135 5.36 -19.14 13.80
N LYS A 136 6.17 -18.54 12.90
CA LYS A 136 7.37 -17.79 13.26
C LYS A 136 7.02 -16.53 14.07
N LEU A 137 6.01 -15.78 13.63
CA LEU A 137 5.58 -14.57 14.31
C LEU A 137 4.99 -14.88 15.70
N VAL A 138 4.23 -15.97 15.85
CA VAL A 138 3.75 -16.45 17.17
C VAL A 138 4.92 -16.75 18.11
N ALA A 139 5.97 -17.42 17.60
CA ALA A 139 7.14 -17.73 18.40
C ALA A 139 7.88 -16.46 18.87
N LEU A 140 8.03 -15.47 17.98
CA LEU A 140 8.64 -14.18 18.33
C LEU A 140 7.78 -13.36 19.30
N GLU A 141 6.47 -13.30 19.07
CA GLU A 141 5.52 -12.62 19.95
C GLU A 141 5.62 -13.19 21.37
N LYS A 142 5.56 -14.52 21.51
CA LYS A 142 5.69 -15.20 22.81
C LYS A 142 7.04 -14.96 23.49
N ARG A 143 8.12 -14.85 22.71
CA ARG A 143 9.49 -14.73 23.25
C ARG A 143 9.84 -13.30 23.65
N TYR A 144 9.36 -12.30 22.91
CA TYR A 144 9.84 -10.91 23.02
C TYR A 144 8.76 -9.87 23.28
N CYS A 145 7.46 -10.20 23.17
CA CYS A 145 6.41 -9.21 23.42
C CYS A 145 5.85 -9.34 24.84
N ASP A 146 5.76 -8.20 25.54
CA ASP A 146 5.06 -8.08 26.82
C ASP A 146 4.20 -6.80 26.82
N PRO A 147 2.86 -6.90 26.77
CA PRO A 147 1.98 -5.73 26.80
C PRO A 147 2.20 -4.79 27.99
N LEU A 148 2.77 -5.30 29.10
CA LEU A 148 3.08 -4.49 30.28
C LEU A 148 4.38 -3.68 30.13
N ALA A 149 5.23 -4.04 29.17
CA ALA A 149 6.50 -3.35 28.90
C ALA A 149 6.34 -2.06 28.09
N GLY A 150 5.12 -1.70 27.66
CA GLY A 150 4.79 -0.41 27.07
C GLY A 150 4.03 -0.51 25.75
N ASN A 151 3.62 0.66 25.23
CA ASN A 151 2.74 0.75 24.07
C ASN A 151 3.30 0.07 22.82
N ILE A 152 4.62 0.11 22.60
CA ILE A 152 5.24 -0.53 21.42
C ILE A 152 5.06 -2.05 21.44
N HIS A 153 5.04 -2.67 22.62
CA HIS A 153 4.76 -4.10 22.75
C HIS A 153 3.28 -4.41 22.53
N ILE A 154 2.36 -3.54 22.99
CA ILE A 154 0.93 -3.65 22.65
C ILE A 154 0.74 -3.61 21.14
N VAL A 155 1.40 -2.67 20.46
CA VAL A 155 1.41 -2.56 18.99
C VAL A 155 1.96 -3.85 18.36
N ALA A 156 3.09 -4.35 18.85
CA ALA A 156 3.73 -5.57 18.36
C ALA A 156 2.81 -6.79 18.42
N THR A 157 2.01 -6.95 19.49
CA THR A 157 1.05 -8.07 19.59
C THR A 157 -0.07 -8.01 18.53
N LYS A 158 -0.42 -6.80 18.05
CA LYS A 158 -1.47 -6.63 17.04
C LYS A 158 -0.98 -6.92 15.62
N ILE A 159 0.28 -6.59 15.31
CA ILE A 159 0.88 -6.66 13.96
C ILE A 159 0.67 -8.03 13.30
N ARG A 160 0.95 -9.12 14.02
CA ARG A 160 0.82 -10.48 13.48
C ARG A 160 -0.60 -10.74 12.99
N SER A 161 -1.59 -10.57 13.86
CA SER A 161 -3.00 -10.85 13.53
C SER A 161 -3.47 -10.05 12.31
N MET A 162 -3.08 -8.77 12.23
CA MET A 162 -3.44 -7.90 11.12
C MET A 162 -2.84 -8.35 9.79
N ILE A 163 -1.54 -8.66 9.77
CA ILE A 163 -0.85 -9.04 8.51
C ILE A 163 -1.35 -10.39 8.01
N ILE A 164 -1.46 -11.36 8.92
CA ILE A 164 -1.90 -12.71 8.57
C ILE A 164 -3.37 -12.72 8.12
N ASP A 165 -4.25 -11.98 8.80
CA ASP A 165 -5.66 -11.88 8.40
C ASP A 165 -5.82 -11.22 7.02
N LYS A 166 -5.07 -10.14 6.77
CA LYS A 166 -5.04 -9.47 5.45
C LYS A 166 -4.56 -10.41 4.34
N MET A 167 -3.45 -11.13 4.56
CA MET A 167 -2.94 -12.11 3.60
C MET A 167 -3.96 -13.23 3.32
N ARG A 168 -4.52 -13.83 4.38
CA ARG A 168 -5.53 -14.90 4.25
C ARG A 168 -6.78 -14.42 3.51
N THR A 169 -7.30 -13.24 3.86
CA THR A 169 -8.50 -12.67 3.25
C THR A 169 -8.31 -12.34 1.77
N MET A 170 -7.12 -11.85 1.41
CA MET A 170 -6.77 -11.54 0.03
C MET A 170 -6.65 -12.81 -0.82
N MET A 171 -6.23 -13.92 -0.23
CA MET A 171 -6.08 -15.20 -0.93
C MET A 171 -7.39 -15.97 -1.13
N ILE A 172 -8.52 -15.52 -0.58
CA ILE A 172 -9.80 -16.21 -0.79
C ILE A 172 -10.16 -16.08 -2.28
N PRO A 173 -10.32 -17.20 -3.02
CA PRO A 173 -10.67 -17.15 -4.43
C PRO A 173 -11.98 -16.40 -4.66
N MET A 174 -12.01 -15.54 -5.70
CA MET A 174 -13.16 -14.69 -6.02
C MET A 174 -14.50 -15.46 -6.08
N ARG A 175 -14.49 -16.70 -6.60
CA ARG A 175 -15.68 -17.55 -6.74
C ARG A 175 -16.19 -18.17 -5.43
N GLU A 176 -15.37 -18.15 -4.38
CA GLU A 176 -15.72 -18.66 -3.05
C GLU A 176 -16.22 -17.55 -2.12
N LEU A 177 -16.24 -16.30 -2.61
CA LEU A 177 -16.68 -15.17 -1.81
C LEU A 177 -18.20 -15.17 -1.59
N PRO A 178 -18.67 -14.74 -0.40
CA PRO A 178 -20.10 -14.59 -0.15
C PRO A 178 -20.80 -13.65 -1.13
N GLU A 179 -20.08 -12.64 -1.64
CA GLU A 179 -20.58 -11.65 -2.59
C GLU A 179 -20.53 -12.14 -4.07
N TRP A 180 -19.96 -13.32 -4.34
CA TRP A 180 -19.94 -13.89 -5.68
C TRP A 180 -21.34 -14.13 -6.22
N GLY A 181 -21.60 -13.70 -7.46
CA GLY A 181 -22.90 -13.81 -8.10
C GLY A 181 -23.97 -12.83 -7.59
N THR A 182 -23.62 -11.93 -6.66
CA THR A 182 -24.51 -10.87 -6.17
C THR A 182 -23.94 -9.48 -6.42
N GLU A 183 -22.73 -9.20 -5.92
CA GLU A 183 -22.02 -7.92 -6.11
C GLU A 183 -20.67 -8.11 -6.81
N ILE A 184 -20.16 -9.35 -6.86
CA ILE A 184 -18.92 -9.70 -7.55
C ILE A 184 -19.23 -10.64 -8.71
N PHE A 185 -18.96 -10.19 -9.94
CA PHE A 185 -19.16 -10.96 -11.16
C PHE A 185 -17.89 -11.10 -12.00
N ASN A 186 -16.93 -10.21 -11.82
CA ASN A 186 -15.72 -10.15 -12.62
C ASN A 186 -14.54 -9.63 -11.78
N VAL A 187 -13.35 -9.68 -12.40
CA VAL A 187 -12.09 -9.19 -11.83
C VAL A 187 -12.19 -7.75 -11.30
N GLN A 188 -12.90 -6.86 -11.99
CA GLN A 188 -13.04 -5.45 -11.58
C GLN A 188 -13.93 -5.28 -10.34
N ASP A 189 -14.89 -6.16 -10.11
CA ASP A 189 -15.68 -6.16 -8.86
C ASP A 189 -14.85 -6.69 -7.70
N ASN A 190 -14.07 -7.74 -7.93
CA ASN A 190 -13.15 -8.28 -6.92
C ASN A 190 -12.06 -7.27 -6.55
N MET A 191 -11.56 -6.52 -7.53
CA MET A 191 -10.66 -5.37 -7.33
C MET A 191 -11.21 -4.33 -6.38
N PHE A 192 -12.47 -3.94 -6.57
CA PHE A 192 -13.14 -3.00 -5.68
C PHE A 192 -13.25 -3.56 -4.26
N ARG A 193 -13.62 -4.85 -4.14
CA ARG A 193 -13.71 -5.54 -2.84
C ARG A 193 -12.36 -5.62 -2.13
N ILE A 194 -11.27 -5.90 -2.86
CA ILE A 194 -9.91 -5.94 -2.29
C ILE A 194 -9.46 -4.54 -1.85
N SER A 195 -9.73 -3.50 -2.65
CA SER A 195 -9.45 -2.10 -2.29
C SER A 195 -10.20 -1.68 -1.04
N LEU A 196 -11.48 -2.05 -0.95
CA LEU A 196 -12.32 -1.82 0.22
C LEU A 196 -11.75 -2.52 1.45
N MET A 197 -11.49 -3.83 1.37
CA MET A 197 -10.91 -4.62 2.46
C MET A 197 -9.58 -4.03 2.95
N HIS A 198 -8.73 -3.57 2.03
CA HIS A 198 -7.46 -2.92 2.36
C HIS A 198 -7.68 -1.71 3.28
N HIS A 199 -8.60 -0.82 2.91
CA HIS A 199 -8.86 0.41 3.66
C HIS A 199 -9.70 0.19 4.92
N GLU A 200 -10.55 -0.84 4.96
CA GLU A 200 -11.19 -1.29 6.21
C GLU A 200 -10.14 -1.73 7.24
N HIS A 201 -9.18 -2.56 6.82
CA HIS A 201 -8.05 -2.97 7.65
C HIS A 201 -7.23 -1.78 8.14
N ASN A 202 -6.93 -0.81 7.26
CA ASN A 202 -6.18 0.38 7.66
C ASN A 202 -6.96 1.23 8.67
N ALA A 203 -8.25 1.41 8.47
CA ALA A 203 -9.08 2.19 9.39
C ALA A 203 -9.18 1.51 10.76
N GLU A 204 -9.40 0.19 10.83
CA GLU A 204 -9.36 -0.58 12.08
C GLU A 204 -8.01 -0.49 12.79
N LEU A 205 -6.93 -0.47 12.02
CA LEU A 205 -5.60 -0.26 12.55
C LEU A 205 -5.44 1.14 13.15
N TYR A 206 -5.94 2.18 12.49
CA TYR A 206 -5.88 3.54 13.04
C TYR A 206 -6.62 3.66 14.37
N ASP A 207 -7.83 3.11 14.47
CA ASP A 207 -8.60 3.10 15.72
C ASP A 207 -7.87 2.36 16.85
N PHE A 208 -7.25 1.22 16.55
CA PHE A 208 -6.47 0.51 17.55
C PHE A 208 -5.25 1.32 18.00
N MET A 209 -4.59 2.00 17.07
CA MET A 209 -3.35 2.73 17.32
C MET A 209 -3.57 4.11 17.95
N GLU A 210 -4.80 4.64 17.92
CA GLU A 210 -5.16 5.93 18.52
C GLU A 210 -4.75 6.02 19.99
N ASN A 211 -4.89 4.91 20.72
CA ASN A 211 -4.54 4.82 22.14
C ASN A 211 -3.07 4.43 22.41
N THR A 212 -2.26 4.14 21.38
CA THR A 212 -0.88 3.67 21.56
C THR A 212 0.15 4.76 21.28
N GLY A 213 -0.23 5.86 20.62
CA GLY A 213 0.67 6.92 20.18
C GLY A 213 1.44 6.60 18.89
N PHE A 214 1.13 5.48 18.23
CA PHE A 214 1.81 5.03 17.00
C PHE A 214 1.00 5.19 15.71
N VAL A 215 -0.13 5.91 15.74
CA VAL A 215 -0.95 6.18 14.52
C VAL A 215 -0.11 6.73 13.38
N TRP A 216 0.82 7.65 13.68
CA TRP A 216 1.71 8.26 12.69
C TRP A 216 2.48 7.23 11.86
N PHE A 217 2.95 6.14 12.48
CA PHE A 217 3.73 5.10 11.80
C PHE A 217 2.88 4.38 10.75
N PHE A 218 1.63 4.09 11.08
CA PHE A 218 0.71 3.41 10.17
C PHE A 218 0.14 4.35 9.11
N LYS A 219 0.00 5.64 9.40
CA LYS A 219 -0.32 6.66 8.38
C LYS A 219 0.73 6.71 7.27
N LEU A 220 2.02 6.46 7.57
CA LEU A 220 3.07 6.38 6.54
C LEU A 220 2.82 5.27 5.51
N HIS A 221 1.96 4.29 5.82
CA HIS A 221 1.64 3.16 4.96
C HIS A 221 0.32 3.33 4.22
N PHE A 222 -0.30 4.51 4.29
CA PHE A 222 -1.51 4.80 3.53
C PHE A 222 -1.24 4.77 2.03
N GLN A 223 -1.97 3.89 1.33
CA GLN A 223 -1.88 3.73 -0.12
C GLN A 223 -2.97 4.59 -0.79
N ILE A 224 -2.62 5.86 -1.07
CA ILE A 224 -3.54 6.82 -1.67
C ILE A 224 -4.04 6.37 -3.06
N ASP A 225 -3.20 5.71 -3.86
CA ASP A 225 -3.58 5.25 -5.20
C ASP A 225 -4.70 4.20 -5.14
N VAL A 226 -4.62 3.26 -4.19
CA VAL A 226 -5.69 2.27 -3.95
C VAL A 226 -6.97 2.97 -3.50
N PHE A 227 -6.86 4.04 -2.71
CA PHE A 227 -8.01 4.84 -2.28
C PHE A 227 -8.67 5.58 -3.46
N ILE A 228 -7.87 6.15 -4.36
CA ILE A 228 -8.34 6.80 -5.58
C ILE A 228 -9.08 5.79 -6.48
N VAL A 229 -8.54 4.59 -6.66
CA VAL A 229 -9.22 3.54 -7.44
C VAL A 229 -10.55 3.17 -6.79
N MET A 230 -10.59 2.96 -5.48
CA MET A 230 -11.84 2.70 -4.75
C MET A 230 -12.86 3.83 -4.95
N ALA A 231 -12.43 5.09 -4.87
CA ALA A 231 -13.26 6.27 -5.12
C ALA A 231 -13.84 6.30 -6.54
N GLY A 232 -13.02 5.99 -7.55
CA GLY A 232 -13.46 5.89 -8.94
C GLY A 232 -14.51 4.79 -9.15
N GLN A 233 -14.38 3.68 -8.45
CA GLN A 233 -15.34 2.58 -8.48
C GLN A 233 -16.68 2.93 -7.79
N LEU A 234 -16.69 3.80 -6.78
CA LEU A 234 -17.93 4.29 -6.15
C LEU A 234 -18.81 5.09 -7.10
N TYR A 235 -18.21 5.78 -8.08
CA TYR A 235 -18.99 6.44 -9.13
C TYR A 235 -19.76 5.45 -10.01
N LYS A 236 -19.13 4.30 -10.32
CA LYS A 236 -19.73 3.23 -11.13
C LYS A 236 -20.70 2.35 -10.34
N ARG A 237 -20.51 2.23 -9.02
CA ARG A 237 -21.31 1.42 -8.10
C ARG A 237 -22.02 2.31 -7.07
N PRO A 238 -23.10 3.01 -7.44
CA PRO A 238 -23.78 3.92 -6.54
C PRO A 238 -24.47 3.22 -5.36
N THR A 239 -24.87 1.97 -5.52
CA THR A 239 -25.65 1.20 -4.53
C THR A 239 -25.05 -0.20 -4.32
N GLY A 240 -25.45 -0.90 -3.26
CA GLY A 240 -24.93 -2.22 -2.88
C GLY A 240 -24.22 -2.19 -1.53
N ARG A 241 -24.05 -3.36 -0.90
CA ARG A 241 -23.46 -3.48 0.44
C ARG A 241 -21.98 -3.10 0.43
N LEU A 242 -21.28 -3.42 -0.66
CA LEU A 242 -19.88 -3.02 -0.83
C LEU A 242 -19.75 -1.49 -0.95
N ALA A 243 -20.68 -0.84 -1.65
CA ALA A 243 -20.71 0.63 -1.73
C ALA A 243 -21.03 1.25 -0.36
N ASP A 244 -21.98 0.69 0.39
CA ASP A 244 -22.34 1.17 1.73
C ASP A 244 -21.15 1.11 2.70
N ARG A 245 -20.40 0.00 2.69
CA ARG A 245 -19.17 -0.17 3.48
C ARG A 245 -18.10 0.81 3.05
N ALA A 246 -17.88 0.97 1.75
CA ALA A 246 -16.88 1.88 1.22
C ALA A 246 -17.12 3.35 1.61
N TRP A 247 -18.37 3.82 1.66
CA TRP A 247 -18.67 5.17 2.14
C TRP A 247 -18.36 5.37 3.63
N LYS A 248 -18.52 4.34 4.48
CA LYS A 248 -18.07 4.38 5.87
C LYS A 248 -16.54 4.47 5.98
N VAL A 249 -15.84 3.74 5.11
CA VAL A 249 -14.37 3.80 5.01
C VAL A 249 -13.91 5.18 4.56
N VAL A 250 -14.59 5.80 3.59
CA VAL A 250 -14.29 7.18 3.16
C VAL A 250 -14.26 8.12 4.36
N ASP A 251 -15.29 8.11 5.20
CA ASP A 251 -15.34 8.97 6.39
C ASP A 251 -14.17 8.70 7.36
N ARG A 252 -13.85 7.43 7.61
CA ARG A 252 -12.73 7.06 8.49
C ARG A 252 -11.39 7.50 7.92
N ILE A 253 -11.16 7.33 6.62
CA ILE A 253 -9.91 7.77 5.97
C ILE A 253 -9.78 9.30 6.05
N TYR A 254 -10.83 10.05 5.74
CA TYR A 254 -10.80 11.52 5.83
C TYR A 254 -10.69 12.06 7.27
N GLN A 255 -11.09 11.27 8.28
CA GLN A 255 -10.86 11.58 9.69
C GLN A 255 -9.37 11.51 10.04
N TYR A 256 -8.65 10.49 9.57
CA TYR A 256 -7.23 10.31 9.91
C TYR A 256 -6.27 11.06 8.98
N HIS A 257 -6.65 11.31 7.72
CA HIS A 257 -5.78 11.90 6.70
C HIS A 257 -6.12 13.37 6.43
N GLU A 258 -5.70 14.25 7.35
CA GLU A 258 -5.92 15.69 7.22
C GLU A 258 -5.29 16.29 5.96
N GLU A 259 -4.19 15.71 5.49
CA GLU A 259 -3.50 16.12 4.28
C GLU A 259 -4.35 16.02 3.01
N LEU A 260 -5.45 15.24 3.01
CA LEU A 260 -6.37 15.16 1.88
C LEU A 260 -7.24 16.42 1.74
N TRP A 261 -7.34 17.24 2.80
CA TRP A 261 -8.06 18.52 2.77
C TRP A 261 -7.26 19.66 2.15
N ASP A 262 -5.97 19.44 1.87
CA ASP A 262 -5.11 20.44 1.24
C ASP A 262 -5.42 20.56 -0.25
N MET A 263 -6.31 21.49 -0.60
CA MET A 263 -6.73 21.78 -1.98
C MET A 263 -5.68 22.57 -2.78
N SER A 264 -4.53 22.93 -2.19
CA SER A 264 -3.41 23.48 -2.97
C SER A 264 -2.77 22.40 -3.88
N LYS A 265 -2.94 21.13 -3.51
CA LYS A 265 -2.51 19.98 -4.30
C LYS A 265 -3.57 19.61 -5.32
N LYS A 266 -3.17 19.50 -6.59
CA LYS A 266 -4.06 19.19 -7.71
C LYS A 266 -4.73 17.83 -7.52
N GLU A 267 -3.99 16.87 -6.99
CA GLU A 267 -4.43 15.48 -6.76
C GLU A 267 -5.57 15.43 -5.74
N ASN A 268 -5.43 16.14 -4.63
CA ASN A 268 -6.45 16.22 -3.58
C ASN A 268 -7.71 16.93 -4.08
N THR A 269 -7.55 18.02 -4.83
CA THR A 269 -8.68 18.73 -5.45
C THR A 269 -9.45 17.81 -6.40
N GLN A 270 -8.72 17.07 -7.24
CA GLN A 270 -9.31 16.15 -8.20
C GLN A 270 -10.03 14.98 -7.51
N LEU A 271 -9.44 14.41 -6.46
CA LEU A 271 -10.08 13.39 -5.61
C LEU A 271 -11.36 13.92 -4.97
N GLY A 272 -11.34 15.14 -4.42
CA GLY A 272 -12.51 15.80 -3.85
C GLY A 272 -13.63 15.98 -4.87
N VAL A 273 -13.32 16.46 -6.07
CA VAL A 273 -14.29 16.57 -7.18
C VAL A 273 -14.89 15.20 -7.53
N TYR A 274 -14.07 14.15 -7.60
CA TYR A 274 -14.55 12.80 -7.89
C TYR A 274 -15.45 12.24 -6.79
N MET A 275 -15.10 12.43 -5.52
CA MET A 275 -15.92 12.01 -4.38
C MET A 275 -17.29 12.69 -4.41
N LEU A 276 -17.34 14.00 -4.70
CA LEU A 276 -18.60 14.73 -4.83
C LEU A 276 -19.45 14.24 -6.00
N LYS A 277 -18.83 13.92 -7.15
CA LYS A 277 -19.53 13.32 -8.29
C LYS A 277 -20.08 11.92 -7.97
N ALA A 278 -19.29 11.08 -7.32
CA ALA A 278 -19.70 9.75 -6.88
C ALA A 278 -20.86 9.83 -5.89
N TRP A 279 -20.80 10.74 -4.93
CA TRP A 279 -21.88 10.97 -3.97
C TRP A 279 -23.17 11.39 -4.65
N ARG A 280 -23.14 12.37 -5.57
CA ARG A 280 -24.33 12.80 -6.33
C ARG A 280 -24.93 11.67 -7.18
N ALA A 281 -24.12 10.77 -7.71
CA ALA A 281 -24.62 9.60 -8.44
C ALA A 281 -25.34 8.64 -7.50
N ARG A 282 -24.76 8.38 -6.32
CA ARG A 282 -25.35 7.55 -5.27
C ARG A 282 -26.64 8.12 -4.71
N GLU A 283 -26.65 9.39 -4.34
CA GLU A 283 -27.82 10.10 -3.82
C GLU A 283 -29.00 9.99 -4.78
N ARG A 284 -28.79 10.26 -6.07
CA ARG A 284 -29.83 10.10 -7.10
C ARG A 284 -30.35 8.67 -7.18
N ALA A 285 -29.47 7.67 -7.14
CA ALA A 285 -29.87 6.26 -7.21
C ALA A 285 -30.69 5.84 -5.97
N LEU A 286 -30.27 6.25 -4.77
CA LEU A 286 -30.97 5.92 -3.51
C LEU A 286 -32.33 6.60 -3.42
N VAL A 287 -32.43 7.87 -3.86
CA VAL A 287 -33.70 8.59 -3.97
C VAL A 287 -34.66 7.90 -4.96
N GLN A 288 -34.16 7.47 -6.12
CA GLN A 288 -34.96 6.75 -7.11
C GLN A 288 -35.49 5.40 -6.59
N LEU A 289 -34.71 4.71 -5.75
CA LEU A 289 -35.09 3.45 -5.13
C LEU A 289 -35.95 3.64 -3.86
N GLY A 290 -36.13 4.87 -3.39
CA GLY A 290 -36.83 5.16 -2.13
C GLY A 290 -36.12 4.62 -0.89
N LEU A 291 -34.80 4.39 -0.98
CA LEU A 291 -34.01 3.87 0.13
C LEU A 291 -33.53 5.02 1.03
N PRO A 292 -33.60 4.86 2.36
CA PRO A 292 -33.02 5.84 3.28
C PRO A 292 -31.50 5.85 3.10
N TYR A 293 -30.91 7.04 3.21
CA TYR A 293 -29.46 7.22 3.15
C TYR A 293 -29.00 8.28 4.14
N GLU A 294 -27.79 8.09 4.64
CA GLU A 294 -27.09 9.07 5.48
C GLU A 294 -25.95 9.68 4.67
N THR A 295 -25.80 11.00 4.73
CA THR A 295 -24.71 11.71 4.06
C THR A 295 -23.40 11.49 4.82
N PRO A 296 -22.34 10.96 4.17
CA PRO A 296 -21.04 10.78 4.80
C PRO A 296 -20.48 12.11 5.30
N ILE A 297 -19.81 12.09 6.45
CA ILE A 297 -19.27 13.26 7.16
C ILE A 297 -18.30 14.04 6.26
N ALA A 298 -17.53 13.34 5.42
CA ALA A 298 -16.59 13.98 4.51
C ALA A 298 -17.27 14.85 3.44
N ILE A 299 -18.52 14.52 3.04
CA ILE A 299 -19.16 15.14 1.87
C ILE A 299 -19.46 16.64 2.06
N PRO A 300 -20.14 17.10 3.13
CA PRO A 300 -20.39 18.52 3.32
C PRO A 300 -19.09 19.34 3.36
N ARG A 301 -18.07 18.83 4.07
CA ARG A 301 -16.77 19.50 4.14
C ARG A 301 -16.09 19.58 2.78
N LEU A 302 -16.15 18.51 1.97
CA LEU A 302 -15.63 18.53 0.60
C LEU A 302 -16.38 19.55 -0.29
N GLN A 303 -17.69 19.74 -0.10
CA GLN A 303 -18.46 20.75 -0.84
C GLN A 303 -17.99 22.17 -0.52
N ASP A 304 -17.60 22.42 0.73
CA ASP A 304 -17.11 23.72 1.20
C ASP A 304 -15.66 23.98 0.77
N THR A 305 -14.81 22.95 0.76
CA THR A 305 -13.36 23.10 0.50
C THR A 305 -12.99 23.02 -0.97
N VAL A 306 -13.66 22.16 -1.76
CA VAL A 306 -13.31 21.94 -3.17
C VAL A 306 -13.71 23.17 -4.00
N PRO A 307 -12.77 23.81 -4.72
CA PRO A 307 -13.10 24.95 -5.59
C PRO A 307 -14.19 24.55 -6.59
N GLN A 308 -15.31 25.25 -6.56
CA GLN A 308 -16.34 25.05 -7.58
C GLN A 308 -15.77 25.51 -8.92
N SER A 309 -15.63 24.59 -9.87
CA SER A 309 -15.40 24.97 -11.26
C SER A 309 -16.58 25.82 -11.70
N SER A 310 -16.35 27.11 -11.92
CA SER A 310 -17.31 28.03 -12.53
C SER A 310 -17.57 27.61 -13.98
N SER A 311 -18.38 26.58 -14.16
CA SER A 311 -18.80 26.06 -15.47
C SER A 311 -20.31 25.87 -15.52
N GLU A 312 -21.03 26.90 -15.10
CA GLU A 312 -22.38 27.23 -15.58
C GLU A 312 -22.47 28.77 -15.70
N ALA A 313 -21.64 29.36 -16.55
CA ALA A 313 -21.85 30.70 -17.06
C ALA A 313 -21.80 30.65 -18.59
N SER A 314 -22.97 30.81 -19.21
CA SER A 314 -23.12 31.00 -20.65
C SER A 314 -22.31 32.21 -21.12
N SER A 315 -21.52 32.08 -22.20
CA SER A 315 -21.65 32.90 -23.42
C SER A 315 -20.44 32.78 -24.35
N CYS A 316 -20.73 32.35 -25.59
CA CYS A 316 -20.11 32.69 -26.88
C CYS A 316 -18.95 33.71 -26.90
N GLY A 317 -17.82 33.35 -27.52
CA GLY A 317 -16.79 34.29 -28.01
C GLY A 317 -15.53 33.58 -28.56
N PRO A 318 -14.97 33.96 -29.72
CA PRO A 318 -13.98 33.15 -30.43
C PRO A 318 -12.55 33.34 -29.91
N SER A 319 -11.78 32.26 -29.95
CA SER A 319 -10.36 32.19 -29.60
C SER A 319 -9.46 32.78 -30.70
N PRO A 320 -8.42 33.57 -30.38
CA PRO A 320 -7.30 33.78 -31.28
C PRO A 320 -6.10 32.90 -30.90
N ALA A 321 -5.62 32.15 -31.87
CA ALA A 321 -4.41 31.35 -31.80
C ALA A 321 -3.17 32.19 -31.45
N GLN A 322 -2.32 31.68 -30.55
CA GLN A 322 -0.95 32.15 -30.39
C GLN A 322 0.05 30.99 -30.42
N THR A 323 1.01 31.15 -31.33
CA THR A 323 2.10 30.26 -31.69
C THR A 323 3.15 30.21 -30.58
N LEU A 324 3.44 29.02 -30.05
CA LEU A 324 4.55 28.78 -29.13
C LEU A 324 5.89 28.90 -29.89
N LYS A 325 6.71 29.87 -29.53
CA LYS A 325 8.17 29.86 -29.78
C LYS A 325 8.85 29.40 -28.50
N MET A 326 9.61 28.32 -28.62
CA MET A 326 10.39 27.70 -27.54
C MET A 326 11.75 28.40 -27.48
N GLU A 327 12.02 29.15 -26.41
CA GLU A 327 13.38 29.60 -26.05
C GLU A 327 13.86 28.81 -24.83
N ILE A 328 15.09 28.28 -24.92
CA ILE A 328 15.79 27.56 -23.86
C ILE A 328 16.73 28.55 -23.15
N PRO A 329 16.64 28.73 -21.82
CA PRO A 329 17.77 29.27 -21.06
C PRO A 329 18.40 28.25 -20.11
N GLN A 330 19.69 28.48 -19.89
CA GLN A 330 20.70 27.61 -19.33
C GLN A 330 20.63 27.43 -17.80
N ARG A 331 21.19 26.30 -17.33
CA ARG A 331 21.41 25.95 -15.92
C ARG A 331 22.30 26.95 -15.18
N HIS A 332 21.90 27.30 -13.95
CA HIS A 332 22.83 27.58 -12.86
C HIS A 332 22.25 27.12 -11.49
N ASN A 333 23.17 26.69 -10.63
CA ASN A 333 23.04 26.02 -9.32
C ASN A 333 21.82 26.40 -8.45
N GLN A 334 21.09 25.39 -7.97
CA GLN A 334 20.10 25.49 -6.88
C GLN A 334 20.23 24.31 -5.88
N PRO A 335 19.81 24.50 -4.60
CA PRO A 335 20.16 23.62 -3.49
C PRO A 335 19.34 22.30 -3.44
N MET A 336 19.85 21.33 -2.68
CA MET A 336 19.39 19.92 -2.57
C MET A 336 17.88 19.72 -2.31
N ASP A 337 17.15 20.72 -1.81
CA ASP A 337 15.71 20.62 -1.56
C ASP A 337 14.87 20.52 -2.85
N GLN A 338 15.40 20.99 -3.98
CA GLN A 338 14.73 20.86 -5.28
C GLN A 338 14.96 19.50 -5.96
N PHE A 339 15.99 18.74 -5.54
CA PHE A 339 16.28 17.42 -6.10
C PHE A 339 15.24 16.38 -5.66
N LEU A 340 14.74 16.50 -4.42
CA LEU A 340 13.64 15.66 -3.93
C LEU A 340 12.28 16.12 -4.46
N GLY A 341 12.09 17.43 -4.67
CA GLY A 341 10.86 17.99 -5.22
C GLY A 341 10.55 17.53 -6.65
N ASN A 342 11.57 17.31 -7.49
CA ASN A 342 11.39 16.83 -8.86
C ASN A 342 11.46 15.30 -9.01
N PHE A 343 11.86 14.56 -7.97
CA PHE A 343 11.81 13.09 -7.96
C PHE A 343 10.42 12.56 -7.59
N LEU A 344 9.59 13.41 -6.98
CA LEU A 344 8.17 13.20 -6.69
C LEU A 344 7.26 13.64 -7.85
N ASP A 345 7.84 13.97 -9.00
CA ASP A 345 7.11 14.42 -10.18
C ASP A 345 6.40 13.22 -10.84
N THR A 346 5.28 12.80 -10.23
CA THR A 346 4.30 11.85 -10.77
C THR A 346 3.53 12.41 -11.97
N THR A 347 4.02 13.50 -12.59
CA THR A 347 3.40 14.20 -13.71
C THR A 347 3.19 13.33 -14.94
N ASN A 348 3.92 12.21 -15.10
CA ASN A 348 3.69 11.26 -16.18
C ASN A 348 2.60 10.20 -15.90
N PHE A 349 2.01 10.15 -14.70
CA PHE A 349 0.92 9.21 -14.37
C PHE A 349 -0.49 9.77 -14.64
N TYR A 350 -0.62 11.08 -14.84
CA TYR A 350 -1.91 11.77 -14.87
C TYR A 350 -2.19 12.52 -16.19
N ASP A 351 -1.93 11.87 -17.33
CA ASP A 351 -2.54 12.30 -18.59
C ASP A 351 -4.03 11.90 -18.59
N LEU A 352 -4.81 12.68 -17.85
CA LEU A 352 -6.24 12.48 -17.54
C LEU A 352 -7.15 12.72 -18.76
N ASP A 353 -6.61 13.26 -19.86
CA ASP A 353 -7.33 13.45 -21.13
C ASP A 353 -7.70 12.11 -21.80
N MET A 354 -7.06 11.00 -21.42
CA MET A 354 -7.36 9.68 -21.96
C MET A 354 -8.62 9.02 -21.36
N TRP A 355 -9.10 9.49 -20.20
CA TRP A 355 -10.31 8.97 -19.54
C TRP A 355 -11.56 9.84 -19.80
N ALA A 356 -11.38 11.01 -20.40
CA ALA A 356 -12.46 11.94 -20.72
C ALA A 356 -13.25 11.53 -21.98
N ASP A 357 -12.66 10.72 -22.88
CA ASP A 357 -13.22 10.47 -24.22
C ASP A 357 -13.93 9.12 -24.41
N LEU A 358 -14.25 8.40 -23.34
CA LEU A 358 -14.99 7.13 -23.43
C LEU A 358 -16.43 7.25 -22.90
N GLY A 359 -17.20 8.08 -23.60
CA GLY A 359 -18.54 7.66 -23.95
C GLY A 359 -18.47 6.61 -25.07
N VAL A 360 -19.17 5.49 -24.90
CA VAL A 360 -19.43 4.39 -25.88
C VAL A 360 -18.31 3.29 -25.90
N PRO A 361 -18.61 1.98 -26.13
CA PRO A 361 -18.56 0.92 -25.12
C PRO A 361 -17.48 -0.15 -25.40
N ASN A 362 -17.43 -1.17 -24.54
CA ASN A 362 -16.61 -2.39 -24.58
C ASN A 362 -15.14 -2.28 -24.15
N GLY A 363 -14.85 -3.05 -23.09
CA GLY A 363 -13.74 -4.00 -23.07
C GLY A 363 -12.36 -3.43 -23.35
N ASN A 364 -11.79 -2.74 -22.36
CA ASN A 364 -10.38 -2.81 -21.96
C ASN A 364 -10.10 -1.70 -20.95
N MET A 365 -10.47 -1.94 -19.70
CA MET A 365 -9.90 -1.16 -18.61
C MET A 365 -8.50 -1.77 -18.35
N ASN A 366 -7.48 -1.05 -18.80
CA ASN A 366 -6.11 -1.51 -19.02
C ASN A 366 -5.51 -2.32 -17.85
N GLN A 367 -4.93 -3.47 -18.20
CA GLN A 367 -4.08 -4.38 -17.41
C GLN A 367 -3.09 -3.67 -16.47
N GLN A 368 -2.62 -2.47 -16.83
CA GLN A 368 -1.75 -1.63 -15.99
C GLN A 368 -2.38 -1.18 -14.67
N SER A 369 -3.69 -0.92 -14.62
CA SER A 369 -4.36 -0.50 -13.38
C SER A 369 -4.58 -1.65 -12.39
N ALA A 370 -4.72 -2.88 -12.89
CA ALA A 370 -4.68 -4.10 -12.09
C ALA A 370 -3.25 -4.41 -11.63
N ALA A 371 -2.28 -4.36 -12.55
CA ALA A 371 -0.87 -4.55 -12.25
C ALA A 371 -0.31 -3.54 -11.25
N ASN A 372 -0.88 -2.33 -11.14
CA ASN A 372 -0.47 -1.35 -10.13
C ASN A 372 -1.11 -1.57 -8.75
N MET A 373 -2.29 -2.21 -8.70
CA MET A 373 -2.93 -2.59 -7.42
C MET A 373 -2.33 -3.87 -6.82
N PHE A 374 -1.86 -4.82 -7.66
CA PHE A 374 -1.20 -6.06 -7.21
C PHE A 374 0.30 -6.13 -7.45
N GLY A 375 0.88 -5.23 -8.24
CA GLY A 375 2.32 -4.95 -8.21
C GLY A 375 2.76 -4.49 -6.82
N GLN A 376 1.82 -3.96 -6.03
CA GLN A 376 1.93 -3.71 -4.60
C GLN A 376 1.93 -4.98 -3.74
N PHE A 377 1.67 -6.17 -4.31
CA PHE A 377 1.50 -7.43 -3.59
C PHE A 377 2.20 -8.66 -4.19
N GLY A 378 2.98 -8.56 -5.27
CA GLY A 378 3.80 -9.73 -5.60
C GLY A 378 4.37 -9.94 -6.97
N ASN A 379 4.06 -9.14 -8.01
CA ASN A 379 4.70 -9.42 -9.28
C ASN A 379 6.18 -9.03 -9.18
N PHE A 380 7.10 -10.01 -9.13
CA PHE A 380 8.54 -9.76 -9.21
C PHE A 380 9.15 -10.84 -10.09
N GLY A 381 9.97 -10.44 -11.05
CA GLY A 381 10.65 -11.36 -11.94
C GLY A 381 11.49 -12.39 -11.19
N ALA A 382 11.66 -13.57 -11.77
CA ALA A 382 12.58 -14.57 -11.24
C ALA A 382 14.01 -13.98 -11.19
N PRO A 383 14.80 -14.28 -10.13
CA PRO A 383 16.19 -13.85 -10.09
C PRO A 383 16.93 -14.38 -11.33
N PRO A 384 17.83 -13.60 -11.95
CA PRO A 384 18.60 -14.07 -13.08
C PRO A 384 19.35 -15.34 -12.66
N THR A 385 19.09 -16.44 -13.35
CA THR A 385 19.81 -17.69 -13.19
C THR A 385 21.20 -17.51 -13.80
N ASN A 386 22.12 -16.83 -13.12
CA ASN A 386 23.54 -17.13 -13.26
C ASN A 386 24.41 -16.55 -12.14
N ARG A 387 25.19 -17.46 -11.55
CA ARG A 387 26.29 -17.21 -10.65
C ARG A 387 27.41 -16.49 -11.39
N GLY A 388 28.08 -15.59 -10.68
CA GLY A 388 29.44 -15.19 -10.98
C GLY A 388 29.66 -13.71 -10.77
N TRP A 389 29.95 -13.31 -9.53
CA TRP A 389 31.02 -12.39 -9.13
C TRP A 389 31.42 -12.71 -7.70
#